data_AF-A0A8T0RB56-F1
#
_entry.id   AF-A0A8T0RB56-F1
#
_cell.length_a   1.000
_cell.length_b   1.000
_cell.length_c   1.000
_cell.angle_alpha   90.00
_cell.angle_beta   90.00
_cell.angle_gamma   90.00
#
_symmetry.space_group_name_H-M   'P 1'
#
loop_
_entity.id
_entity.type
_entity.pdbx_description
1 polymer ?
#
loop_
_entity_poly.entity_id
_entity_poly.type
_entity_poly.pdbx_seq_one_letter_code
_entity_poly.pdbx_strand_id
1 'polypeptide(L)'
;MIVPIAVLLTLLRKTGVPSKRHLFFRMIASPWNGLSLSSNGQGYLKSNLFPKIEVPPSDITLHFAKLSEEKEGVDITFRVGGQNIGAHKMVLAIRSPVFKAELCGPMREEGTEPIVVKDVQPDVFRALLHFIYTDSLPPLDDLGEDDHSEMIRHLLVAADRYAAERLKLMCQSILCENLSVQTVATTLALADQHHCDMLKDACIEFMACSSVMDAAEATQGYKNLKRACPSVVVEALEKTSRFRKG
;
A
#
# COMPACT_ATOMS: atom_id res chain seq x y z
N MET A 1 34.45 32.12 -17.84
CA MET A 1 33.57 32.22 -19.03
C MET A 1 32.95 30.87 -19.27
N ILE A 2 31.72 30.68 -18.77
CA ILE A 2 30.90 29.48 -18.93
C ILE A 2 29.69 29.97 -19.71
N VAL A 3 29.49 29.45 -20.92
CA VAL A 3 28.27 29.72 -21.71
C VAL A 3 27.27 28.59 -21.44
N PRO A 4 25.96 28.88 -21.26
CA PRO A 4 25.03 28.04 -20.50
C PRO A 4 24.37 26.92 -21.31
N ILE A 5 23.88 25.90 -20.57
CA ILE A 5 23.12 24.70 -21.00
C ILE A 5 21.91 25.00 -21.91
N ALA A 6 21.47 26.26 -22.02
CA ALA A 6 20.39 26.71 -22.90
C ALA A 6 20.70 26.56 -24.42
N VAL A 7 21.97 26.45 -24.83
CA VAL A 7 22.31 26.29 -26.27
C VAL A 7 22.18 24.83 -26.75
N LEU A 8 22.31 23.84 -25.87
CA LEU A 8 22.24 22.42 -26.27
C LEU A 8 20.81 21.91 -26.46
N LEU A 9 19.85 22.44 -25.70
CA LEU A 9 18.42 22.09 -25.84
C LEU A 9 17.75 22.73 -27.06
N THR A 10 18.35 23.77 -27.65
CA THR A 10 17.84 24.40 -28.87
C THR A 10 18.24 23.65 -30.15
N LEU A 11 19.30 22.83 -30.10
CA LEU A 11 19.71 21.95 -31.21
C LEU A 11 18.92 20.64 -31.28
N LEU A 12 18.34 20.19 -30.17
CA LEU A 12 17.52 18.96 -30.13
C LEU A 12 16.06 19.14 -30.61
N ARG A 13 15.67 20.33 -31.09
CA ARG A 13 14.33 20.63 -31.63
C ARG A 13 14.26 20.70 -33.16
N LYS A 14 15.35 20.47 -33.91
CA LYS A 14 15.39 20.64 -35.38
C LYS A 14 15.55 19.38 -36.24
N THR A 15 15.62 18.18 -35.65
CA THR A 15 15.63 16.93 -36.44
C THR A 15 14.45 16.06 -36.02
N GLY A 16 13.33 16.23 -36.71
CA GLY A 16 12.14 15.41 -36.53
C GLY A 16 12.40 13.95 -36.89
N VAL A 17 12.47 13.07 -35.89
CA VAL A 17 12.41 11.61 -36.07
C VAL A 17 11.57 11.01 -34.93
N PRO A 18 10.54 10.20 -35.23
CA PRO A 18 9.71 9.56 -34.22
C PRO A 18 10.19 8.15 -33.84
N SER A 19 9.95 7.80 -32.58
CA SER A 19 9.57 6.48 -32.05
C SER A 19 10.57 5.30 -32.05
N LYS A 20 10.82 4.86 -30.80
CA LYS A 20 10.87 3.48 -30.28
C LYS A 20 12.20 2.72 -30.23
N ARG A 21 12.44 2.24 -28.99
CA ARG A 21 13.12 1.02 -28.52
C ARG A 21 14.58 1.14 -28.05
N HIS A 22 14.67 1.13 -26.72
CA HIS A 22 15.39 0.14 -25.92
C HIS A 22 16.93 0.20 -25.80
N LEU A 23 17.36 -0.13 -24.58
CA LEU A 23 18.72 -0.41 -24.10
C LEU A 23 19.63 0.80 -23.80
N PHE A 24 19.34 1.47 -22.68
CA PHE A 24 20.41 1.82 -21.75
C PHE A 24 20.87 0.52 -21.08
N PHE A 25 21.75 -0.22 -21.75
CA PHE A 25 22.48 -1.36 -21.18
C PHE A 25 23.94 -1.24 -21.60
N ARG A 26 24.84 -1.47 -20.64
CA ARG A 26 26.30 -1.60 -20.74
C ARG A 26 27.12 -0.31 -20.58
N MET A 27 27.39 0.03 -19.32
CA MET A 27 28.73 0.45 -18.92
C MET A 27 29.25 -0.49 -17.82
N ILE A 28 29.43 -1.78 -18.18
CA ILE A 28 30.36 -2.67 -17.47
C ILE A 28 30.98 -3.58 -18.52
N ALA A 29 32.19 -3.21 -18.95
CA ALA A 29 33.13 -4.11 -19.60
C ALA A 29 34.52 -3.50 -19.47
N SER A 30 35.33 -4.07 -18.59
CA SER A 30 36.75 -4.26 -18.87
C SER A 30 37.17 -5.65 -18.35
N PRO A 31 37.92 -6.45 -19.12
CA PRO A 31 38.17 -7.86 -18.85
C PRO A 31 39.40 -8.04 -17.96
N TRP A 32 39.29 -8.88 -16.94
CA TRP A 32 40.45 -9.41 -16.21
C TRP A 32 41.04 -10.58 -17.01
N ASN A 33 42.12 -10.32 -17.75
CA ASN A 33 43.05 -11.36 -18.19
C ASN A 33 44.42 -11.02 -17.62
N GLY A 34 44.97 -11.93 -16.80
CA GLY A 34 46.31 -11.78 -16.24
C GLY A 34 46.60 -12.76 -15.12
N LEU A 35 46.62 -14.06 -15.43
CA LEU A 35 47.28 -15.06 -14.59
C LEU A 35 48.74 -15.16 -15.04
N SER A 36 49.68 -14.79 -14.17
CA SER A 36 50.99 -15.44 -14.11
C SER A 36 51.55 -15.31 -12.69
N LEU A 37 51.78 -16.47 -12.06
CA LEU A 37 52.42 -16.63 -10.76
C LEU A 37 53.88 -16.16 -10.78
N SER A 38 54.33 -15.48 -9.73
CA SER A 38 55.68 -15.67 -9.19
C SER A 38 55.77 -15.19 -7.73
N SER A 39 56.54 -15.93 -6.97
CA SER A 39 56.69 -16.01 -5.52
C SER A 39 57.36 -14.81 -4.84
N ASN A 40 57.01 -14.65 -3.56
CA ASN A 40 57.76 -13.99 -2.47
C ASN A 40 58.07 -12.49 -2.59
N GLY A 41 57.31 -11.70 -1.82
CA GLY A 41 57.68 -10.35 -1.42
C GLY A 41 56.72 -9.82 -0.37
N GLN A 42 57.18 -9.69 0.87
CA GLN A 42 56.46 -9.01 1.95
C GLN A 42 56.04 -7.62 1.50
N GLY A 43 54.74 -7.36 1.62
CA GLY A 43 54.14 -6.08 1.32
C GLY A 43 52.70 -6.08 1.79
N TYR A 44 52.51 -6.10 3.11
CA TYR A 44 51.23 -5.73 3.71
C TYR A 44 50.96 -4.27 3.34
N LEU A 45 50.33 -4.04 2.19
CA LEU A 45 49.69 -2.77 1.89
C LEU A 45 48.54 -2.65 2.88
N LYS A 46 48.78 -1.94 3.99
CA LYS A 46 47.72 -1.34 4.80
C LYS A 46 46.77 -0.67 3.81
N SER A 47 45.60 -1.29 3.61
CA SER A 47 44.48 -0.59 2.99
C SER A 47 44.28 0.66 3.81
N ASN A 48 44.65 1.82 3.25
CA ASN A 48 44.43 3.11 3.87
C ASN A 48 42.96 3.15 4.30
N LEU A 49 42.78 3.15 5.62
CA LEU A 49 41.49 3.15 6.30
C LEU A 49 40.88 4.52 6.06
N PHE A 50 40.24 4.70 4.91
CA PHE A 50 39.41 5.87 4.68
C PHE A 50 38.36 5.87 5.80
N PRO A 51 38.19 6.98 6.55
CA PRO A 51 37.16 7.04 7.56
C PRO A 51 35.81 6.79 6.88
N LYS A 52 35.12 5.73 7.33
CA LYS A 52 33.78 5.43 6.85
C LYS A 52 32.87 6.51 7.39
N ILE A 53 32.38 7.38 6.52
CA ILE A 53 31.36 8.35 6.87
C ILE A 53 30.08 7.55 7.11
N GLU A 54 29.58 7.57 8.34
CA GLU A 54 28.30 6.97 8.69
C GLU A 54 27.19 7.94 8.31
N VAL A 55 26.32 7.50 7.39
CA VAL A 55 25.13 8.25 6.99
C VAL A 55 23.98 7.79 7.89
N PRO A 56 23.30 8.69 8.62
CA PRO A 56 22.14 8.31 9.42
C PRO A 56 21.00 7.79 8.52
N PRO A 57 20.10 6.95 9.04
CA PRO A 57 18.92 6.53 8.30
C PRO A 57 18.02 7.72 7.96
N SER A 58 17.17 7.57 6.94
CA SER A 58 16.20 8.60 6.57
C SER A 58 15.18 8.84 7.68
N ASP A 59 14.87 10.10 7.96
CA ASP A 59 13.92 10.57 8.97
C ASP A 59 12.69 11.27 8.37
N ILE A 60 12.54 11.23 7.04
CA ILE A 60 11.47 11.95 6.32
C ILE A 60 10.07 11.54 6.79
N THR A 61 9.86 10.24 7.04
CA THR A 61 8.57 9.72 7.52
C THR A 61 8.24 10.22 8.92
N LEU A 62 9.25 10.44 9.78
CA LEU A 62 9.08 11.02 11.11
C LEU A 62 8.66 12.49 11.01
N HIS A 63 9.25 13.25 10.08
CA HIS A 63 8.87 14.63 9.85
C HIS A 63 7.41 14.75 9.35
N PHE A 64 6.98 13.87 8.43
CA PHE A 64 5.58 13.85 8.00
C PHE A 64 4.62 13.32 9.07
N ALA A 65 5.03 12.34 9.89
CA ALA A 65 4.26 11.89 11.04
C ALA A 65 3.99 13.06 12.00
N LYS A 66 5.03 13.81 12.33
CA LYS A 66 4.93 14.99 13.20
C LYS A 66 4.02 16.07 12.61
N LEU A 67 4.16 16.33 11.30
CA LEU A 67 3.29 17.25 10.58
C LEU A 67 1.81 16.83 10.64
N SER A 68 1.51 15.53 10.70
CA SER A 68 0.13 15.03 10.79
C SER A 68 -0.53 15.27 12.16
N GLU A 69 0.27 15.42 13.23
CA GLU A 69 -0.18 15.66 14.60
C GLU A 69 -0.29 17.16 14.92
N GLU A 70 0.56 17.97 14.29
CA GLU A 70 0.58 19.42 14.43
C GLU A 70 -0.58 20.07 13.66
N LYS A 71 -1.03 21.23 14.14
CA LYS A 71 -2.07 22.03 13.46
C LYS A 71 -1.49 23.05 12.47
N GLU A 72 -0.17 23.13 12.38
CA GLU A 72 0.52 24.07 11.50
C GLU A 72 0.30 23.68 10.04
N GLY A 73 -0.04 24.64 9.18
CA GLY A 73 -0.20 24.41 7.74
C GLY A 73 -1.48 23.68 7.32
N VAL A 74 -2.35 23.28 8.27
CA VAL A 74 -3.64 22.65 7.98
C VAL A 74 -4.49 23.57 7.10
N ASP A 75 -4.77 23.11 5.87
CA ASP A 75 -5.50 23.87 4.85
C ASP A 75 -6.82 23.20 4.46
N ILE A 76 -7.11 22.01 5.00
CA ILE A 76 -8.38 21.29 4.84
C ILE A 76 -8.82 20.66 6.15
N THR A 77 -10.14 20.57 6.36
CA THR A 77 -10.76 19.88 7.49
C THR A 77 -11.80 18.90 6.99
N PHE A 78 -11.82 17.70 7.54
CA PHE A 78 -12.84 16.69 7.32
C PHE A 78 -13.73 16.57 8.55
N ARG A 79 -15.04 16.39 8.34
CA ARG A 79 -16.00 16.02 9.38
C ARG A 79 -16.29 14.53 9.29
N VAL A 80 -15.83 13.76 10.26
CA VAL A 80 -15.93 12.29 10.30
C VAL A 80 -16.56 11.89 11.62
N GLY A 81 -17.73 11.22 11.60
CA GLY A 81 -18.43 10.82 12.83
C GLY A 81 -18.67 11.96 13.83
N GLY A 82 -18.89 13.19 13.34
CA GLY A 82 -19.06 14.38 14.19
C GLY A 82 -17.76 15.04 14.67
N GLN A 83 -16.60 14.42 14.42
CA GLN A 83 -15.29 14.98 14.75
C GLN A 83 -14.70 15.75 13.57
N ASN A 84 -14.03 16.87 13.85
CA ASN A 84 -13.26 17.61 12.85
C ASN A 84 -11.81 17.12 12.86
N ILE A 85 -11.29 16.73 11.70
CA ILE A 85 -9.94 16.21 11.50
C ILE A 85 -9.25 17.09 10.46
N GLY A 86 -8.21 17.81 10.87
CA GLY A 86 -7.38 18.65 9.98
C GLY A 86 -6.38 17.83 9.18
N ALA A 87 -6.05 18.28 7.97
CA ALA A 87 -5.02 17.67 7.13
C ALA A 87 -4.43 18.69 6.12
N HIS A 88 -3.54 18.19 5.25
CA HIS A 88 -2.82 18.96 4.25
C HIS A 88 -3.18 18.49 2.84
N LYS A 89 -3.86 19.32 2.04
CA LYS A 89 -4.39 18.95 0.71
C LYS A 89 -3.36 18.32 -0.19
N MET A 90 -2.16 18.91 -0.26
CA MET A 90 -1.13 18.46 -1.18
C MET A 90 -0.59 17.07 -0.80
N VAL A 91 -0.44 16.80 0.51
CA VAL A 91 -0.02 15.49 0.99
C VAL A 91 -1.04 14.42 0.60
N LEU A 92 -2.34 14.70 0.83
CA LEU A 92 -3.43 13.81 0.46
C LEU A 92 -3.49 13.59 -1.07
N ALA A 93 -3.42 14.67 -1.86
CA ALA A 93 -3.51 14.62 -3.31
C ALA A 93 -2.35 13.87 -3.99
N ILE A 94 -1.16 13.89 -3.40
CA ILE A 94 -0.02 13.12 -3.92
C ILE A 94 -0.21 11.62 -3.67
N ARG A 95 -0.83 11.26 -2.54
CA ARG A 95 -0.88 9.88 -2.03
C ARG A 95 -2.17 9.15 -2.36
N SER A 96 -3.19 9.87 -2.82
CA SER A 96 -4.48 9.31 -3.22
C SER A 96 -5.02 10.05 -4.46
N PRO A 97 -5.28 9.35 -5.57
CA PRO A 97 -5.90 9.97 -6.74
C PRO A 97 -7.34 10.42 -6.48
N VAL A 98 -8.04 9.77 -5.54
CA VAL A 98 -9.40 10.18 -5.11
C VAL A 98 -9.34 11.51 -4.39
N PHE A 99 -8.45 11.66 -3.40
CA PHE A 99 -8.25 12.95 -2.75
C PHE A 99 -7.74 14.01 -3.73
N LYS A 100 -6.89 13.65 -4.70
CA LYS A 100 -6.46 14.59 -5.74
C LYS A 100 -7.64 15.13 -6.54
N ALA A 101 -8.55 14.26 -6.97
CA ALA A 101 -9.74 14.65 -7.73
C ALA A 101 -10.69 15.50 -6.87
N GLU A 102 -10.93 15.10 -5.62
CA GLU A 102 -11.84 15.79 -4.71
C GLU A 102 -11.30 17.16 -4.25
N LEU A 103 -9.99 17.26 -3.99
CA LEU A 103 -9.38 18.45 -3.38
C LEU A 103 -8.75 19.41 -4.39
N CYS A 104 -8.36 18.93 -5.57
CA CYS A 104 -7.68 19.72 -6.60
C CYS A 104 -8.39 19.67 -7.96
N GLY A 105 -9.56 19.06 -8.04
CA GLY A 105 -10.36 18.99 -9.26
C GLY A 105 -11.01 20.33 -9.63
N PRO A 106 -11.43 20.49 -10.90
CA PRO A 106 -12.02 21.73 -11.41
C PRO A 106 -13.38 22.09 -10.79
N MET A 107 -14.05 21.11 -10.16
CA MET A 107 -15.34 21.29 -9.49
C MET A 107 -15.21 21.56 -7.99
N ARG A 108 -13.98 21.71 -7.47
CA ARG A 108 -13.76 21.96 -6.06
C ARG A 108 -14.17 23.39 -5.73
N GLU A 109 -15.25 23.53 -4.96
CA GLU A 109 -15.70 24.81 -4.44
C GLU A 109 -14.63 25.38 -3.49
N GLU A 110 -14.33 26.67 -3.65
CA GLU A 110 -13.50 27.42 -2.71
C GLU A 110 -14.32 27.71 -1.45
N GLY A 111 -14.36 26.72 -0.56
CA GLY A 111 -15.06 26.78 0.72
C GLY A 111 -14.12 26.52 1.90
N THR A 112 -14.43 27.15 3.03
CA THR A 112 -13.82 26.86 4.34
C THR A 112 -14.60 25.79 5.11
N GLU A 113 -15.72 25.30 4.58
CA GLU A 113 -16.54 24.30 5.24
C GLU A 113 -15.85 22.93 5.27
N PRO A 114 -15.97 22.17 6.37
CA PRO A 114 -15.41 20.83 6.45
C PRO A 114 -16.03 19.85 5.44
N ILE A 115 -15.20 19.03 4.80
CA ILE A 115 -15.67 17.95 3.91
C ILE A 115 -16.24 16.80 4.76
N VAL A 116 -17.50 16.44 4.54
CA VAL A 116 -18.17 15.38 5.31
C VAL A 116 -17.79 14.00 4.76
N VAL A 117 -17.13 13.19 5.60
CA VAL A 117 -16.84 11.78 5.28
C VAL A 117 -17.92 10.91 5.94
N LYS A 118 -18.80 10.35 5.10
CA LYS A 118 -19.85 9.41 5.51
C LYS A 118 -19.29 7.99 5.59
N ASP A 119 -19.91 7.14 6.42
CA ASP A 119 -19.67 5.69 6.47
C ASP A 119 -18.22 5.28 6.76
N VAL A 120 -17.46 6.13 7.45
CA VAL A 120 -16.11 5.83 7.95
C VAL A 120 -16.03 6.26 9.40
N GLN A 121 -15.53 5.37 10.26
CA GLN A 121 -15.30 5.69 11.67
C GLN A 121 -14.10 6.65 11.81
N PRO A 122 -14.12 7.58 12.80
CA PRO A 122 -13.03 8.53 13.01
C PRO A 122 -11.65 7.85 13.11
N ASP A 123 -11.55 6.74 13.83
CA ASP A 123 -10.27 6.05 14.06
C ASP A 123 -9.74 5.38 12.79
N VAL A 124 -10.63 4.80 11.97
CA VAL A 124 -10.29 4.27 10.64
C VAL A 124 -9.78 5.38 9.73
N PHE A 125 -10.42 6.56 9.75
CA PHE A 125 -9.97 7.70 8.96
C PHE A 125 -8.62 8.23 9.45
N ARG A 126 -8.37 8.27 10.76
CA ARG A 126 -7.05 8.61 11.34
C ARG A 126 -5.99 7.60 10.93
N ALA A 127 -6.30 6.31 10.91
CA ALA A 127 -5.38 5.27 10.43
C ALA A 127 -5.04 5.43 8.94
N LEU A 128 -6.05 5.74 8.10
CA LEU A 128 -5.83 6.08 6.70
C LEU A 128 -4.93 7.31 6.54
N LEU A 129 -5.19 8.38 7.31
CA LEU A 129 -4.35 9.57 7.29
C LEU A 129 -2.93 9.24 7.72
N HIS A 130 -2.74 8.51 8.83
CA HIS A 130 -1.43 8.08 9.29
C HIS A 130 -0.64 7.43 8.15
N PHE A 131 -1.23 6.44 7.46
CA PHE A 131 -0.61 5.80 6.30
C PHE A 131 -0.26 6.78 5.18
N ILE A 132 -1.12 7.76 4.89
CA ILE A 132 -0.86 8.76 3.86
C ILE A 132 0.40 9.57 4.17
N TYR A 133 0.63 9.94 5.44
CA TYR A 133 1.82 10.69 5.85
C TYR A 133 3.07 9.81 6.01
N THR A 134 2.94 8.57 6.49
CA THR A 134 4.09 7.77 6.95
C THR A 134 4.40 6.55 6.08
N ASP A 135 3.47 6.13 5.22
CA ASP A 135 3.51 4.87 4.47
C ASP A 135 3.60 3.62 5.38
N SER A 136 3.19 3.74 6.65
CA SER A 136 3.07 2.65 7.62
C SER A 136 1.65 2.56 8.19
N LEU A 137 1.31 1.42 8.78
CA LEU A 137 0.11 1.34 9.61
C LEU A 137 0.39 2.03 10.96
N PRO A 138 -0.63 2.65 11.59
CA PRO A 138 -0.47 3.12 12.96
C PRO A 138 -0.22 1.93 13.90
N PRO A 139 0.40 2.16 15.07
CA PRO A 139 0.40 1.15 16.12
C PRO A 139 -1.04 0.85 16.52
N LEU A 140 -1.44 -0.42 16.45
CA LEU A 140 -2.78 -0.90 16.82
C LEU A 140 -2.72 -1.84 18.03
N ASP A 141 -1.61 -1.82 18.77
CA ASP A 141 -1.26 -2.78 19.81
C ASP A 141 -2.17 -2.70 21.05
N ASP A 142 -2.88 -1.58 21.23
CA ASP A 142 -3.81 -1.36 22.35
C ASP A 142 -5.19 -2.00 22.12
N LEU A 143 -5.44 -2.58 20.94
CA LEU A 143 -6.71 -3.22 20.59
C LEU A 143 -6.69 -4.72 20.92
N GLY A 144 -7.84 -5.26 21.34
CA GLY A 144 -8.03 -6.72 21.39
C GLY A 144 -7.98 -7.34 19.99
N GLU A 145 -7.70 -8.64 19.88
CA GLU A 145 -7.56 -9.34 18.58
C GLU A 145 -8.78 -9.14 17.65
N ASP A 146 -10.00 -9.23 18.21
CA ASP A 146 -11.24 -9.03 17.45
C ASP A 146 -11.38 -7.58 16.94
N ASP A 147 -11.12 -6.60 17.81
CA ASP A 147 -11.17 -5.17 17.45
C ASP A 147 -10.09 -4.80 16.43
N HIS A 148 -8.90 -5.42 16.54
CA HIS A 148 -7.82 -5.27 15.57
C HIS A 148 -8.24 -5.81 14.20
N SER A 149 -8.85 -7.00 14.14
CA SER A 149 -9.34 -7.58 12.88
C SER A 149 -10.40 -6.69 12.22
N GLU A 150 -11.38 -6.21 13.00
CA GLU A 150 -12.42 -5.32 12.48
C GLU A 150 -11.87 -3.97 12.03
N MET A 151 -10.92 -3.38 12.78
CA MET A 151 -10.21 -2.17 12.35
C MET A 151 -9.52 -2.38 11.00
N ILE A 152 -8.81 -3.49 10.81
CA ILE A 152 -8.14 -3.80 9.54
C ILE A 152 -9.14 -4.00 8.40
N ARG A 153 -10.29 -4.65 8.64
CA ARG A 153 -11.36 -4.76 7.63
C ARG A 153 -11.88 -3.38 7.21
N HIS A 154 -12.21 -2.53 8.17
CA HIS A 154 -12.70 -1.18 7.88
C HIS A 154 -11.62 -0.32 7.20
N LEU A 155 -10.35 -0.50 7.55
CA LEU A 155 -9.25 0.17 6.90
C LEU A 155 -9.05 -0.30 5.46
N LEU A 156 -9.28 -1.58 5.16
CA LEU A 156 -9.31 -2.09 3.77
C LEU A 156 -10.39 -1.39 2.95
N VAL A 157 -11.61 -1.26 3.49
CA VAL A 157 -12.71 -0.53 2.83
C VAL A 157 -12.33 0.92 2.55
N ALA A 158 -11.73 1.59 3.54
CA ALA A 158 -11.28 2.97 3.39
C ALA A 158 -10.14 3.09 2.36
N ALA A 159 -9.18 2.16 2.37
CA ALA A 159 -8.06 2.13 1.43
C ALA A 159 -8.55 1.94 -0.01
N ASP A 160 -9.52 1.07 -0.23
CA ASP A 160 -10.17 0.89 -1.53
C ASP A 160 -10.91 2.16 -1.97
N ARG A 161 -11.75 2.72 -1.09
CA ARG A 161 -12.50 3.96 -1.36
C ARG A 161 -11.61 5.13 -1.77
N TYR A 162 -10.45 5.28 -1.14
CA TYR A 162 -9.51 6.37 -1.41
C TYR A 162 -8.36 5.95 -2.35
N ALA A 163 -8.45 4.78 -2.97
CA ALA A 163 -7.45 4.25 -3.90
C ALA A 163 -6.00 4.26 -3.35
N ALA A 164 -5.85 3.92 -2.06
CA ALA A 164 -4.57 3.74 -1.38
C ALA A 164 -4.10 2.29 -1.54
N GLU A 165 -3.68 1.92 -2.75
CA GLU A 165 -3.46 0.52 -3.15
C GLU A 165 -2.49 -0.25 -2.24
N ARG A 166 -1.35 0.36 -1.87
CA ARG A 166 -0.38 -0.28 -0.99
C ARG A 166 -0.98 -0.56 0.40
N LEU A 167 -1.78 0.35 0.96
CA LEU A 167 -2.49 0.12 2.22
C LEU A 167 -3.50 -1.01 2.09
N LYS A 168 -4.25 -1.04 0.98
CA LYS A 168 -5.21 -2.10 0.68
C LYS A 168 -4.52 -3.48 0.65
N LEU A 169 -3.35 -3.58 0.04
CA LEU A 169 -2.54 -4.81 0.03
C LEU A 169 -1.99 -5.19 1.41
N MET A 170 -1.57 -4.21 2.22
CA MET A 170 -1.15 -4.47 3.60
C MET A 170 -2.30 -5.04 4.44
N CYS A 171 -3.50 -4.45 4.34
CA CYS A 171 -4.69 -4.99 5.01
C CYS A 171 -5.02 -6.40 4.52
N GLN A 172 -4.89 -6.68 3.22
CA GLN A 172 -5.09 -8.03 2.67
C GLN A 172 -4.09 -9.04 3.25
N SER A 173 -2.81 -8.68 3.37
CA SER A 173 -1.77 -9.55 3.97
C SER A 173 -2.15 -9.93 5.41
N ILE A 174 -2.50 -8.93 6.22
CA ILE A 174 -2.86 -9.14 7.62
C ILE A 174 -4.11 -10.02 7.75
N LEU A 175 -5.15 -9.77 6.93
CA LEU A 175 -6.36 -10.58 6.95
C LEU A 175 -6.12 -12.01 6.48
N CYS A 176 -5.21 -12.20 5.52
CA CYS A 176 -4.81 -13.53 5.03
C CYS A 176 -4.06 -14.33 6.09
N GLU A 177 -3.12 -13.69 6.80
CA GLU A 177 -2.33 -14.31 7.88
C GLU A 177 -3.19 -14.71 9.09
N ASN A 178 -4.31 -14.01 9.30
CA ASN A 178 -5.24 -14.24 10.42
C ASN A 178 -6.54 -14.95 10.00
N LEU A 179 -6.52 -15.70 8.89
CA LEU A 179 -7.68 -16.50 8.47
C LEU A 179 -7.97 -17.62 9.49
N SER A 180 -9.24 -17.72 9.88
CA SER A 180 -9.75 -18.77 10.74
C SER A 180 -11.13 -19.23 10.27
N VAL A 181 -11.63 -20.34 10.82
CA VAL A 181 -12.99 -20.83 10.57
C VAL A 181 -14.04 -19.75 10.86
N GLN A 182 -13.82 -18.93 11.90
CA GLN A 182 -14.77 -17.89 12.30
C GLN A 182 -14.74 -16.68 11.35
N THR A 183 -13.57 -16.36 10.80
CA THR A 183 -13.35 -15.13 10.03
C THR A 183 -13.38 -15.33 8.51
N VAL A 184 -13.16 -16.55 8.00
CA VAL A 184 -12.97 -16.77 6.56
C VAL A 184 -14.17 -16.34 5.72
N ALA A 185 -15.40 -16.58 6.18
CA ALA A 185 -16.59 -16.21 5.43
C ALA A 185 -16.80 -14.70 5.34
N THR A 186 -16.51 -13.95 6.42
CA THR A 186 -16.60 -12.50 6.42
C THR A 186 -15.45 -11.87 5.63
N THR A 187 -14.24 -12.44 5.71
CA THR A 187 -13.09 -12.01 4.89
C THR A 187 -13.32 -12.27 3.41
N LEU A 188 -13.92 -13.41 3.04
CA LEU A 188 -14.26 -13.74 1.66
C LEU A 188 -15.30 -12.76 1.08
N ALA A 189 -16.34 -12.44 1.85
CA ALA A 189 -17.34 -11.44 1.43
C ALA A 189 -16.69 -10.07 1.17
N LEU A 190 -15.83 -9.63 2.10
CA LEU A 190 -15.10 -8.36 1.99
C LEU A 190 -14.17 -8.36 0.77
N ALA A 191 -13.45 -9.45 0.54
CA ALA A 191 -12.52 -9.58 -0.57
C ALA A 191 -13.25 -9.52 -1.93
N ASP A 192 -14.39 -10.18 -2.07
CA ASP A 192 -15.20 -10.12 -3.29
C ASP A 192 -15.76 -8.71 -3.52
N GLN A 193 -16.33 -8.09 -2.48
CA GLN A 193 -16.92 -6.75 -2.56
C GLN A 193 -15.92 -5.67 -2.98
N HIS A 194 -14.66 -5.79 -2.53
CA HIS A 194 -13.60 -4.81 -2.81
C HIS A 194 -12.60 -5.28 -3.87
N HIS A 195 -12.94 -6.31 -4.65
CA HIS A 195 -12.10 -6.82 -5.75
C HIS A 195 -10.66 -7.14 -5.32
N CYS A 196 -10.52 -7.80 -4.17
CA CYS A 196 -9.26 -8.28 -3.61
C CYS A 196 -9.04 -9.74 -4.04
N ASP A 197 -8.68 -9.96 -5.31
CA ASP A 197 -8.64 -11.30 -5.91
C ASP A 197 -7.69 -12.27 -5.17
N MET A 198 -6.51 -11.79 -4.75
CA MET A 198 -5.54 -12.61 -4.01
C MET A 198 -6.09 -13.08 -2.66
N LEU A 199 -6.72 -12.17 -1.91
CA LEU A 199 -7.33 -12.51 -0.62
C LEU A 199 -8.55 -13.42 -0.81
N LYS A 200 -9.35 -13.20 -1.86
CA LYS A 200 -10.50 -14.02 -2.23
C LYS A 200 -10.05 -15.46 -2.52
N ASP A 201 -9.03 -15.64 -3.35
CA ASP A 201 -8.50 -16.97 -3.68
C ASP A 201 -7.94 -17.66 -2.44
N ALA A 202 -7.20 -16.95 -1.57
CA ALA A 202 -6.70 -17.50 -0.31
C ALA A 202 -7.84 -17.95 0.62
N CYS A 203 -8.94 -17.19 0.70
CA CYS A 203 -10.11 -17.59 1.48
C CYS A 203 -10.77 -18.85 0.90
N ILE A 204 -10.90 -18.95 -0.42
CA ILE A 204 -11.49 -20.13 -1.07
C ILE A 204 -10.59 -21.36 -0.86
N GLU A 205 -9.28 -21.20 -0.98
CA GLU A 205 -8.32 -22.28 -0.72
C GLU A 205 -8.39 -22.75 0.75
N PHE A 206 -8.48 -21.81 1.70
CA PHE A 206 -8.65 -22.13 3.12
C PHE A 206 -9.95 -22.92 3.38
N MET A 207 -11.05 -22.55 2.71
CA MET A 207 -12.33 -23.27 2.81
C MET A 207 -12.34 -24.62 2.11
N ALA A 208 -11.42 -24.89 1.17
CA ALA A 208 -11.38 -26.16 0.44
C ALA A 208 -11.07 -27.36 1.34
N CYS A 209 -10.48 -27.14 2.52
CA CYS A 209 -10.33 -28.15 3.56
C CYS A 209 -11.71 -28.58 4.10
N SER A 210 -12.06 -29.88 3.99
CA SER A 210 -13.40 -30.38 4.34
C SER A 210 -13.83 -30.06 5.77
N SER A 211 -12.92 -30.15 6.74
CA SER A 211 -13.22 -29.82 8.15
C SER A 211 -13.48 -28.33 8.37
N VAL A 212 -12.87 -27.46 7.57
CA VAL A 212 -13.04 -26.00 7.65
C VAL A 212 -14.37 -25.60 7.03
N MET A 213 -14.72 -26.16 5.87
CA MET A 213 -16.00 -25.87 5.22
C MET A 213 -17.18 -26.18 6.14
N ASP A 214 -17.24 -27.42 6.66
CA ASP A 214 -18.34 -27.89 7.51
C ASP A 214 -18.47 -27.04 8.79
N ALA A 215 -17.33 -26.64 9.38
CA ALA A 215 -17.31 -25.78 10.55
C ALA A 215 -17.68 -24.32 10.21
N ALA A 216 -17.27 -23.81 9.05
CA ALA A 216 -17.61 -22.48 8.58
C ALA A 216 -19.12 -22.36 8.32
N GLU A 217 -19.78 -23.40 7.81
CA GLU A 217 -21.23 -23.40 7.58
C GLU A 217 -22.05 -23.16 8.86
N ALA A 218 -21.53 -23.58 10.01
CA ALA A 218 -22.16 -23.35 11.30
C ALA A 218 -22.07 -21.88 11.76
N THR A 219 -21.09 -21.12 11.25
CA THR A 219 -20.84 -19.73 11.67
C THR A 219 -21.91 -18.76 11.19
N GLN A 220 -22.08 -17.66 11.93
CA GLN A 220 -22.95 -16.58 11.49
C GLN A 220 -22.39 -15.85 10.25
N GLY A 221 -21.06 -15.77 10.14
CA GLY A 221 -20.37 -15.17 9.00
C GLY A 221 -20.74 -15.86 7.68
N TYR A 222 -20.75 -17.19 7.64
CA TYR A 222 -21.13 -17.93 6.43
C TYR A 222 -22.60 -17.77 6.08
N LYS A 223 -23.49 -17.77 7.08
CA LYS A 223 -24.93 -17.50 6.85
C LYS A 223 -25.15 -16.11 6.26
N ASN A 224 -24.38 -15.11 6.68
CA ASN A 224 -24.42 -13.76 6.13
C ASN A 224 -23.86 -13.72 4.71
N LEU A 225 -22.71 -14.35 4.45
CA LEU A 225 -22.11 -14.49 3.12
C LEU A 225 -23.10 -15.12 2.13
N LYS A 226 -23.78 -16.20 2.52
CA LYS A 226 -24.78 -16.87 1.67
C LYS A 226 -25.96 -15.97 1.30
N ARG A 227 -26.32 -15.01 2.16
CA ARG A 227 -27.40 -14.03 1.88
C ARG A 227 -26.91 -12.88 1.01
N ALA A 228 -25.71 -12.38 1.28
CA ALA A 228 -25.14 -11.21 0.61
C ALA A 228 -24.61 -11.55 -0.80
N CYS A 229 -23.87 -12.66 -0.92
CA CYS A 229 -23.15 -13.04 -2.14
C CYS A 229 -23.28 -14.56 -2.42
N PRO A 230 -24.44 -15.06 -2.87
CA PRO A 230 -24.63 -16.49 -3.16
C PRO A 230 -23.67 -17.04 -4.22
N SER A 231 -23.31 -16.23 -5.22
CA SER A 231 -22.39 -16.61 -6.31
C SER A 231 -21.00 -16.98 -5.81
N VAL A 232 -20.50 -16.27 -4.81
CA VAL A 232 -19.18 -16.51 -4.20
C VAL A 232 -19.16 -17.84 -3.45
N VAL A 233 -20.28 -18.19 -2.80
CA VAL A 233 -20.42 -19.50 -2.13
C VAL A 233 -20.40 -20.63 -3.15
N VAL A 234 -21.10 -20.47 -4.29
CA VAL A 234 -21.07 -21.46 -5.38
C VAL A 234 -19.65 -21.61 -5.94
N GLU A 235 -18.94 -20.50 -6.18
CA GLU A 235 -17.55 -20.52 -6.64
C GLU A 235 -16.64 -21.29 -5.68
N ALA A 236 -16.77 -21.02 -4.37
CA ALA A 236 -15.99 -21.71 -3.33
C ALA A 236 -16.29 -23.22 -3.29
N LEU A 237 -17.56 -23.61 -3.41
CA LEU A 237 -17.99 -25.01 -3.45
C LEU A 237 -17.48 -25.73 -4.71
N GLU A 238 -17.56 -25.08 -5.87
CA GLU A 238 -17.07 -25.65 -7.13
C GLU A 238 -15.56 -25.88 -7.09
N LYS A 239 -14.78 -24.89 -6.64
CA LYS A 239 -13.32 -25.03 -6.47
C LYS A 239 -13.00 -26.15 -5.47
N THR A 240 -13.67 -26.21 -4.32
CA THR A 240 -13.52 -27.29 -3.32
C THR A 240 -13.78 -28.68 -3.92
N SER A 241 -14.82 -28.83 -4.76
CA SER A 241 -15.18 -30.11 -5.38
C SER A 241 -14.13 -30.64 -6.37
N ARG A 242 -13.34 -29.75 -6.97
CA ARG A 242 -12.23 -30.10 -7.88
C ARG A 242 -11.03 -30.60 -7.10
N PHE A 243 -10.72 -30.00 -5.95
CA PHE A 243 -9.63 -30.43 -5.07
C PHE A 243 -9.89 -31.79 -4.40
N ARG A 244 -11.14 -32.16 -4.12
CA ARG A 244 -11.48 -33.49 -3.57
C ARG A 244 -11.40 -34.64 -4.59
N LYS A 245 -11.29 -34.34 -5.89
CA LYS A 245 -11.28 -35.33 -6.98
C LYS A 245 -9.90 -35.55 -7.62
N GLY A 246 -8.89 -34.77 -7.26
CA GLY A 246 -7.50 -34.90 -7.70
C GLY A 246 -6.64 -35.52 -6.61
#